data_AF-A0A392QKK4-F1
#
_entry.id   AF-A0A392QKK4-F1
#
_cell.length_a   1.000
_cell.length_b   1.000
_cell.length_c   1.000
_cell.angle_alpha   90.00
_cell.angle_beta   90.00
_cell.angle_gamma   90.00
#
_symmetry.space_group_name_H-M   'P 1'
#
loop_
_entity.id
_entity.type
_entity.pdbx_description
1 polymer ?
#
loop_
_entity_poly.entity_id
_entity_poly.type
_entity_poly.pdbx_seq_one_letter_code
_entity_poly.pdbx_strand_id
1 'polypeptide(L)' 'MENQIPFTGILSNKPEENPDFFNWNRVKLRYCDGASFSGDSENEAAELQFRGQRIWLAAMEELMSQGMQNAEQV' A
#
# COMPACT_ATOMS: atom_id res chain seq x y z
N MET A 1 12.60 -1.01 12.39
CA MET A 1 11.46 -0.70 11.51
C MET A 1 10.50 0.17 12.32
N GLU A 2 9.97 1.26 11.77
CA GLU A 2 9.04 2.12 12.52
C GLU A 2 7.71 1.42 12.80
N ASN A 3 7.29 1.41 14.06
CA ASN A 3 6.06 0.74 14.51
C ASN A 3 4.79 1.48 14.05
N GLN A 4 4.88 2.79 13.81
CA GLN A 4 3.77 3.60 13.30
C GLN A 4 4.29 4.53 12.21
N ILE A 5 3.68 4.47 11.01
CA ILE A 5 3.96 5.42 9.95
C ILE A 5 2.82 6.45 9.96
N PRO A 6 3.11 7.73 10.24
CA PRO A 6 2.07 8.76 10.26
C PRO A 6 1.51 8.99 8.85
N PHE A 7 0.22 9.27 8.76
CA PHE A 7 -0.39 9.76 7.53
C PHE A 7 -0.22 11.29 7.46
N THR A 8 0.46 11.77 6.42
CA THR A 8 0.84 13.17 6.22
C THR A 8 0.71 13.54 4.74
N GLY A 9 0.76 14.84 4.42
CA GLY A 9 0.63 15.32 3.04
C GLY A 9 -0.69 14.90 2.41
N ILE A 10 -0.66 14.31 1.20
CA ILE A 10 -1.86 13.80 0.49
C ILE A 10 -2.62 12.70 1.25
N LEU A 11 -2.03 12.10 2.29
CA LEU A 11 -2.71 11.13 3.16
C LEU A 11 -3.18 11.75 4.47
N SER A 12 -2.93 13.03 4.72
CA SER A 12 -3.45 13.72 5.91
C SER A 12 -4.99 13.74 5.90
N ASN A 13 -5.60 13.67 7.08
CA ASN A 13 -7.03 13.93 7.26
C ASN A 13 -7.34 15.39 7.59
N LYS A 14 -6.34 16.26 7.61
CA LYS A 14 -6.55 17.69 7.85
C LYS A 14 -6.82 18.39 6.52
N PRO A 15 -7.96 19.08 6.35
CA PRO A 15 -8.27 19.84 5.13
C PRO A 15 -7.19 20.87 4.79
N GLU A 16 -6.51 21.43 5.80
CA GLU A 16 -5.45 22.43 5.61
C GLU A 16 -4.17 21.83 4.99
N GLU A 17 -3.95 20.52 5.16
CA GLU A 17 -2.80 19.79 4.62
C GLU A 17 -3.16 19.01 3.34
N ASN A 18 -4.42 18.61 3.18
CA ASN A 18 -4.93 17.78 2.09
C ASN A 18 -6.34 18.23 1.64
N PRO A 19 -6.48 19.38 0.97
CA PRO A 19 -7.78 19.95 0.65
C PRO A 19 -8.63 19.06 -0.25
N ASP A 20 -8.00 18.23 -1.08
CA ASP A 20 -8.68 17.43 -2.09
C ASP A 20 -9.17 16.08 -1.55
N PHE A 21 -8.38 15.43 -0.68
CA PHE A 21 -8.59 14.03 -0.28
C PHE A 21 -8.68 13.79 1.23
N PHE A 22 -8.77 14.84 2.06
CA PHE A 22 -8.72 14.69 3.54
C PHE A 22 -9.77 13.70 4.09
N ASN A 23 -10.91 13.56 3.41
CA ASN A 23 -12.01 12.68 3.83
C ASN A 23 -12.06 11.34 3.06
N TRP A 24 -11.05 11.01 2.26
CA TRP A 24 -10.99 9.72 1.56
C TRP A 24 -10.55 8.58 2.48
N ASN A 25 -10.85 7.34 2.08
CA ASN A 25 -10.21 6.16 2.65
C ASN A 25 -8.72 6.20 2.33
N ARG A 26 -7.85 5.87 3.30
CA ARG A 26 -6.39 6.04 3.18
C ARG A 26 -5.67 4.78 3.57
N VAL A 27 -4.78 4.31 2.70
CA VAL A 27 -4.00 3.08 2.88
C VAL A 27 -2.53 3.35 2.56
N LYS A 28 -1.62 2.76 3.32
CA LYS A 28 -0.18 2.73 3.00
C LYS A 28 0.29 1.29 2.85
N LEU A 29 0.60 0.88 1.63
CA LEU A 29 1.31 -0.37 1.36
C LEU A 29 2.81 -0.13 1.48
N ARG A 30 3.47 -0.71 2.50
CA ARG A 30 4.91 -0.54 2.70
C ARG A 30 5.67 -1.27 1.60
N TYR A 31 6.65 -0.60 0.99
CA TYR A 31 7.57 -1.21 0.04
C TYR A 31 8.55 -2.12 0.78
N CYS A 32 8.51 -3.42 0.46
CA CYS A 32 9.34 -4.43 1.12
C CYS A 32 9.85 -5.54 0.19
N ASP A 33 9.47 -5.54 -1.08
CA ASP A 33 9.87 -6.59 -2.03
C ASP A 33 11.22 -6.33 -2.70
N GLY A 34 11.72 -5.09 -2.71
CA GLY A 34 12.99 -4.76 -3.36
C GLY A 34 12.98 -4.84 -4.89
N ALA A 35 11.82 -5.02 -5.51
CA ALA A 35 11.62 -5.19 -6.95
C ALA A 35 10.49 -4.30 -7.49
N SER A 36 10.30 -3.11 -6.91
CA SER A 36 9.31 -2.10 -7.34
C SER A 36 7.87 -2.61 -7.44
N PHE A 37 7.43 -3.46 -6.50
CA PHE A 37 6.12 -4.12 -6.51
C PHE A 37 5.86 -5.01 -7.74
N SER A 38 6.92 -5.42 -8.43
CA SER A 38 6.83 -6.25 -9.64
C SER A 38 7.34 -7.66 -9.38
N GLY A 39 6.92 -8.59 -10.24
CA GLY A 39 7.40 -9.96 -10.24
C GLY A 39 7.03 -10.80 -9.02
N ASP A 40 7.37 -12.07 -9.13
CA ASP A 40 7.25 -13.08 -8.08
C ASP A 40 8.44 -14.04 -8.23
N SER A 41 9.62 -13.58 -7.82
CA SER A 41 10.88 -14.32 -7.98
C SER A 41 11.69 -14.33 -6.68
N GLU A 42 12.81 -15.02 -6.70
CA GLU A 42 13.73 -15.11 -5.57
C GLU A 42 15.18 -15.24 -6.04
N ASN A 43 16.09 -14.90 -5.13
CA ASN A 43 17.50 -15.25 -5.23
C ASN A 43 17.82 -16.17 -4.05
N GLU A 44 17.78 -17.47 -4.28
CA GLU A 44 17.99 -18.49 -3.25
C GLU A 44 19.39 -18.38 -2.61
N ALA A 45 20.43 -18.12 -3.41
CA ALA A 45 21.79 -18.02 -2.92
C ALA A 45 22.01 -16.83 -1.97
N ALA A 46 21.24 -15.75 -2.16
CA ALA A 46 21.25 -14.58 -1.28
C ALA A 46 20.13 -14.60 -0.23
N GLU A 47 19.31 -15.65 -0.20
CA GLU A 47 18.12 -15.77 0.66
C GLU A 47 17.15 -14.58 0.53
N LEU A 48 17.03 -14.02 -0.69
CA LEU A 48 16.18 -12.86 -0.97
C LEU A 48 14.90 -13.25 -1.71
N GLN A 49 13.80 -12.63 -1.29
CA GLN A 49 12.45 -12.86 -1.83
C GLN A 49 11.95 -11.57 -2.50
N PHE A 50 11.62 -11.64 -3.80
CA PHE A 50 11.13 -10.52 -4.58
C PHE A 50 9.68 -10.78 -4.97
N ARG A 51 8.77 -10.54 -4.02
CA ARG A 51 7.36 -10.96 -4.09
C ARG A 51 6.41 -9.80 -4.37
N GLY A 52 6.87 -8.77 -5.09
CA GLY A 52 6.17 -7.51 -5.26
C GLY A 52 4.76 -7.64 -5.84
N GLN A 53 4.62 -8.37 -6.95
CA GLN A 53 3.33 -8.60 -7.59
C GLN A 53 2.39 -9.39 -6.67
N ARG A 54 2.92 -10.38 -5.96
CA ARG A 54 2.15 -11.20 -5.02
C ARG A 54 1.64 -10.39 -3.83
N ILE A 55 2.48 -9.52 -3.27
CA ILE A 55 2.10 -8.60 -2.19
C ILE A 55 1.01 -7.64 -2.66
N TRP A 56 1.17 -7.07 -3.87
CA TRP A 56 0.17 -6.17 -4.46
C TRP A 56 -1.19 -6.86 -4.61
N LEU A 57 -1.24 -8.05 -5.21
CA LEU A 57 -2.48 -8.79 -5.42
C LEU A 57 -3.18 -9.13 -4.10
N ALA A 58 -2.43 -9.62 -3.10
CA ALA A 58 -2.97 -9.94 -1.79
C ALA A 58 -3.51 -8.70 -1.07
N ALA A 59 -2.81 -7.56 -1.16
CA ALA A 59 -3.28 -6.31 -0.58
C ALA A 59 -4.57 -5.81 -1.24
N MET A 60 -4.67 -5.89 -2.57
CA MET A 60 -5.89 -5.49 -3.28
C MET A 60 -7.08 -6.38 -2.93
N GLU A 61 -6.89 -7.70 -2.86
CA GLU A 61 -7.94 -8.64 -2.46
C GLU A 61 -8.49 -8.32 -1.06
N GLU A 62 -7.60 -8.11 -0.09
CA GLU A 62 -7.98 -7.74 1.28
C GLU A 62 -8.76 -6.42 1.29
N LEU A 63 -8.26 -5.37 0.62
CA LEU A 63 -8.92 -4.06 0.58
C LEU A 63 -10.29 -4.12 -0.09
N MET A 64 -10.44 -4.92 -1.15
CA MET A 64 -11.75 -5.15 -1.79
C MET A 64 -12.75 -5.70 -0.79
N SER A 65 -12.34 -6.69 0.02
CA SER A 65 -13.21 -7.27 1.06
C SER A 65 -13.53 -6.28 2.19
N GLN A 66 -12.61 -5.39 2.53
CA GLN A 66 -12.79 -4.36 3.57
C GLN A 66 -13.62 -3.15 3.11
N GLY A 67 -14.09 -3.14 1.86
CA GLY A 67 -15.06 -2.16 1.37
C GLY A 67 -14.62 -1.38 0.14
N MET A 68 -13.37 -1.53 -0.31
CA MET A 68 -12.90 -0.88 -1.56
C MET A 68 -13.71 -1.32 -2.78
N GLN A 69 -14.31 -2.52 -2.75
CA GLN A 69 -15.23 -2.99 -3.80
C GLN A 69 -16.46 -2.09 -4.01
N ASN A 70 -16.82 -1.26 -3.01
CA ASN A 70 -17.94 -0.33 -3.07
C ASN A 70 -17.49 1.12 -3.34
N ALA A 71 -16.20 1.35 -3.61
CA ALA A 71 -15.67 2.68 -3.83
C ALA A 71 -16.13 3.24 -5.20
N GLU A 72 -16.51 4.52 -5.23
CA GLU A 72 -16.80 5.21 -6.48
C GLU A 72 -15.52 5.61 -7.23
N GLN A 73 -14.43 5.86 -6.49
CA GLN A 73 -13.12 6.24 -6.99
C GLN A 73 -12.03 5.58 -6.13
N VAL A 74 -10.93 5.18 -6.79
CA VAL A 74 -9.74 4.56 -6.17
C VAL A 74 -8.49 5.26 -6.68
#